data_AF-A0A1G7F6I7-F1
#
_entry.id   AF-A0A1G7F6I7-F1
#
_cell.length_a   1.000
_cell.length_b   1.000
_cell.length_c   1.000
_cell.angle_alpha   90.00
_cell.angle_beta   90.00
_cell.angle_gamma   90.00
#
_symmetry.space_group_name_H-M   'P 1'
#
loop_
_entity.id
_entity.type
_entity.pdbx_description
1 polymer ?
#
loop_
_entity_poly.entity_id
_entity_poly.type
_entity_poly.pdbx_seq_one_letter_code
_entity_poly.pdbx_strand_id
1 'polypeptide(L)' 'MQVQLRGSSAEKFPDRTRFVSMKEEGRLDSPATAAAKVLKYLAREDFGNNPVADVRDPA' A
#
# COMPACT_ATOMS: atom_id res chain seq x y z
N MET A 1 3.15 -7.48 19.55
CA MET A 1 3.61 -6.74 18.34
C MET A 1 2.85 -5.42 18.12
N GLN A 2 1.52 -5.42 17.96
CA GLN A 2 0.73 -4.19 17.73
C GLN A 2 0.82 -3.14 18.84
N VAL A 3 0.83 -3.56 20.11
CA VAL A 3 0.97 -2.65 21.27
C VAL A 3 2.34 -1.94 21.27
N GLN A 4 3.43 -2.66 20.97
CA GLN A 4 4.77 -2.08 20.89
C GLN A 4 4.91 -1.10 19.72
N LEU A 5 4.31 -1.41 18.57
CA LEU A 5 4.26 -0.50 17.42
C LEU A 5 3.45 0.78 17.75
N ARG A 6 2.31 0.66 18.45
CA ARG A 6 1.52 1.83 18.86
C ARG A 6 2.15 2.63 20.00
N GLY A 7 2.98 2.01 20.83
CA GLY A 7 3.73 2.67 21.91
C GLY A 7 5.11 3.20 21.49
N SER A 8 5.52 2.99 20.23
CA SER A 8 6.80 3.50 19.72
C SER A 8 6.72 5.01 19.51
N SER A 9 7.84 5.72 19.73
CA SER A 9 7.93 7.16 19.47
C SER A 9 7.49 7.48 18.05
N ALA A 10 6.62 8.47 17.90
CA ALA A 10 6.15 8.95 16.60
C ALA A 10 7.31 9.47 15.73
N GLU A 11 8.43 9.86 16.33
CA GLU A 11 9.65 10.27 15.63
C GLU A 11 10.28 9.14 14.81
N LYS A 12 10.02 7.87 15.19
CA LYS A 12 10.43 6.69 14.42
C LYS A 12 9.51 6.42 13.23
N PHE A 13 8.46 7.21 13.06
CA PHE A 13 7.48 7.08 11.98
C PHE A 13 7.17 8.45 11.36
N PRO A 14 8.15 9.07 10.66
CA PRO A 14 8.01 10.42 10.11
C PRO A 14 6.83 10.57 9.14
N ASP A 15 6.44 9.50 8.45
CA ASP A 15 5.32 9.48 7.50
C ASP A 15 3.94 9.34 8.15
N ARG A 16 3.85 9.29 9.49
CA ARG A 16 2.57 9.13 10.21
C ARG A 16 1.51 10.12 9.74
N THR A 17 1.85 11.40 9.66
CA THR A 17 0.92 12.47 9.28
C THR A 17 0.38 12.25 7.88
N ARG A 18 1.25 11.82 6.94
CA ARG A 18 0.87 11.52 5.56
C ARG A 18 -0.13 10.36 5.50
N PHE A 19 0.10 9.28 6.25
CA PHE A 19 -0.82 8.14 6.25
C PHE A 19 -2.18 8.45 6.90
N VAL A 20 -2.19 9.28 7.95
CA VAL A 20 -3.44 9.76 8.57
C VAL A 20 -4.25 10.60 7.57
N SER A 21 -3.62 11.57 6.92
CA SER A 21 -4.27 12.40 5.88
C SER A 21 -4.83 11.53 4.74
N MET A 22 -4.09 10.54 4.25
CA MET A 22 -4.60 9.63 3.21
C MET A 22 -5.88 8.89 3.63
N LYS A 23 -5.99 8.50 4.91
CA LYS A 23 -7.19 7.84 5.43
C LYS A 23 -8.35 8.83 5.57
N GLU A 24 -8.10 10.00 6.16
CA GLU A 24 -9.11 11.02 6.42
C GLU A 24 -9.68 11.62 5.12
N GLU A 25 -8.83 11.78 4.11
CA GLU A 25 -9.20 12.26 2.77
C GLU A 25 -9.81 11.17 1.87
N GLY A 26 -9.95 9.94 2.35
CA GLY A 26 -10.53 8.84 1.57
C GLY A 26 -9.68 8.40 0.37
N ARG A 27 -8.36 8.56 0.45
CA ARG A 27 -7.40 8.28 -0.64
C ARG A 27 -6.86 6.85 -0.66
N LEU A 28 -7.35 5.99 0.24
CA LEU A 28 -6.98 4.58 0.32
C LEU A 28 -7.96 3.73 -0.51
N ASP A 29 -7.43 2.76 -1.25
CA ASP A 29 -8.27 1.78 -1.92
C ASP A 29 -9.07 0.95 -0.90
N SER A 30 -10.29 0.57 -1.29
CA SER A 30 -11.00 -0.50 -0.59
C SER A 30 -10.24 -1.82 -0.72
N PRO A 31 -10.41 -2.78 0.22
CA PRO A 31 -9.78 -4.09 0.11
C PRO A 31 -10.08 -4.81 -1.21
N ALA A 32 -11.32 -4.71 -1.70
CA ALA A 32 -11.72 -5.32 -2.97
C ALA A 32 -11.02 -4.65 -4.16
N THR A 33 -10.92 -3.32 -4.16
CA THR A 33 -10.19 -2.57 -5.20
C THR A 33 -8.72 -2.93 -5.22
N ALA A 34 -8.08 -3.02 -4.05
CA ALA A 34 -6.68 -3.41 -3.94
C ALA A 34 -6.43 -4.84 -4.47
N ALA A 35 -7.30 -5.79 -4.10
CA ALA A 35 -7.20 -7.17 -4.59
C ALA A 35 -7.35 -7.26 -6.11
N ALA A 36 -8.30 -6.52 -6.69
CA ALA A 36 -8.47 -6.48 -8.15
C ALA A 36 -7.23 -5.96 -8.88
N LYS A 37 -6.56 -4.92 -8.35
CA LYS A 37 -5.31 -4.41 -8.91
C LYS A 37 -4.20 -5.46 -8.90
N VAL A 38 -4.05 -6.19 -7.79
CA VAL A 38 -3.07 -7.29 -7.67
C VAL A 38 -3.33 -8.37 -8.72
N LEU A 39 -4.56 -8.87 -8.80
CA LEU A 39 -4.93 -9.92 -9.76
C LEU A 39 -4.70 -9.47 -11.21
N LYS A 40 -5.02 -8.21 -11.52
CA LYS A 40 -4.78 -7.63 -12.85
C LYS A 40 -3.28 -7.58 -13.19
N TYR A 41 -2.44 -7.18 -12.24
CA TYR A 41 -0.98 -7.15 -12.46
C TYR A 41 -0.40 -8.56 -12.66
N LEU A 42 -0.86 -9.54 -11.87
CA LEU A 42 -0.43 -10.94 -11.99
C LEU A 42 -0.81 -11.58 -13.34
N ALA A 43 -1.83 -11.06 -14.02
CA ALA A 43 -2.32 -11.60 -15.28
C ALA A 43 -1.63 -11.02 -16.53
N ARG A 44 -0.63 -10.15 -16.38
CA ARG A 44 0.07 -9.54 -17.52
C ARG A 44 1.06 -10.51 -18.16
N GLU A 45 1.28 -10.35 -19.47
CA GLU A 45 2.25 -11.15 -20.23
C GLU A 45 3.70 -10.90 -19.78
N ASP A 46 4.00 -9.70 -19.29
CA ASP A 46 5.32 -9.28 -18.83
C ASP A 46 5.52 -9.50 -17.32
N PHE A 47 4.58 -10.18 -16.65
CA PHE A 47 4.71 -10.49 -15.24
C PHE A 47 5.98 -11.29 -14.95
N GLY A 48 6.76 -10.83 -13.97
CA GLY A 48 8.05 -11.43 -13.60
C GLY A 48 9.27 -10.79 -14.25
N ASN A 49 9.11 -9.87 -15.21
CA ASN A 49 10.23 -9.13 -15.79
C ASN A 49 10.89 -8.18 -14.78
N ASN A 50 10.11 -7.62 -13.86
CA ASN A 50 10.60 -6.79 -12.76
C ASN A 50 10.69 -7.63 -11.47
N PRO A 51 11.85 -7.65 -10.79
CA PRO A 51 12.01 -8.40 -9.53
C PRO A 51 11.15 -7.84 -8.39
N VAL A 52 10.77 -6.55 -8.47
CA VAL A 52 9.83 -5.90 -7.56
C VAL A 52 8.79 -5.16 -8.41
N ALA A 53 7.54 -5.59 -8.30
CA ALA A 53 6.41 -5.03 -9.02
C ALA A 53 5.66 -3.97 -8.18
N ASP A 54 5.21 -2.88 -8.82
CA ASP A 54 4.25 -1.96 -8.21
C ASP A 54 2.84 -2.23 -8.75
N VAL A 55 1.93 -2.65 -7.86
CA VAL A 55 0.52 -2.94 -8.20
C VAL A 55 -0.27 -1.70 -8.66
N ARG A 56 0.33 -0.51 -8.58
CA ARG A 56 -0.22 0.76 -9.06
C ARG A 56 0.23 1.11 -10.47
N ASP A 57 1.17 0.37 -11.05
CA ASP A 57 1.63 0.62 -12.41
C ASP A 57 0.45 0.51 -13.39
N PRO A 58 0.40 1.39 -14.42
CA PRO A 58 -0.66 1.35 -15.41
C PRO A 58 -0.62 0.01 -16.14
N ALA A 59 -1.80 -0.54 -16.41
CA ALA A 59 -2.00 -1.76 -17.17
C ALA A 59 -1.83 -1.52 -18.67
#